data_AF-A0A6J7QWU0-F1
#
_entry.id   AF-A0A6J7QWU0-F1
#
_cell.length_a   1.000
_cell.length_b   1.000
_cell.length_c   1.000
_cell.angle_alpha   90.00
_cell.angle_beta   90.00
_cell.angle_gamma   90.00
#
_symmetry.space_group_name_H-M   'P 1'
#
loop_
_entity.id
_entity.type
_entity.pdbx_description
1 polymer ?
#
loop_
_entity_poly.entity_id
_entity_poly.type
_entity_poly.pdbx_seq_one_letter_code
_entity_poly.pdbx_strand_id
1 'polypeptide(L)'
;MAADDPAFNYDRNPNTIGESALSVSLPVTPTAGATPTCLSKGAIGVLRNGVALFAPVDERNRDAVAYETQDQCDGHPQQTGVYHYHDIPSCVRDASTGASTVVGFAYDGYPIVAERSANGDLPTNADLDECHGRTSPILLDGEVVTTYHYSATYEFPYFIGCFHGTKVA
;
A
#
# COMPACT_ATOMS: atom_id res chain seq x y z
N MET A 1 -15.81 -9.17 -1.38
CA MET A 1 -15.24 -10.02 -0.30
C MET A 1 -15.72 -11.45 -0.47
N ALA A 2 -15.08 -12.41 0.17
CA ALA A 2 -15.50 -13.81 0.15
C ALA A 2 -16.86 -13.98 0.87
N ALA A 3 -17.65 -14.99 0.49
CA ALA A 3 -19.00 -15.19 1.02
C ALA A 3 -19.02 -15.65 2.49
N ASP A 4 -17.88 -16.15 2.99
CA ASP A 4 -17.64 -16.56 4.37
C ASP A 4 -17.04 -15.45 5.24
N ASP A 5 -16.78 -14.27 4.66
CA ASP A 5 -16.31 -13.11 5.42
C ASP A 5 -17.45 -12.48 6.25
N PRO A 6 -17.21 -12.07 7.52
CA PRO A 6 -18.22 -11.41 8.33
C PRO A 6 -18.85 -10.17 7.69
N ALA A 7 -18.09 -9.37 6.94
CA ALA A 7 -18.57 -8.16 6.28
C ALA A 7 -19.64 -8.46 5.21
N PHE A 8 -19.66 -9.68 4.65
CA PHE A 8 -20.67 -10.11 3.68
C PHE A 8 -22.10 -10.07 4.24
N ASN A 9 -22.24 -10.17 5.58
CA ASN A 9 -23.54 -10.08 6.25
C ASN A 9 -24.09 -8.65 6.32
N TYR A 10 -23.24 -7.63 6.14
CA TYR A 10 -23.60 -6.22 6.26
C TYR A 10 -23.64 -5.52 4.91
N ASP A 11 -22.66 -5.81 4.05
CA ASP A 11 -22.57 -5.30 2.69
C ASP A 11 -22.18 -6.42 1.74
N ARG A 12 -23.15 -6.84 0.93
CA ARG A 12 -22.90 -7.74 -0.19
C ARG A 12 -22.35 -6.91 -1.32
N ASN A 13 -21.08 -6.52 -1.23
CA ASN A 13 -20.34 -5.89 -2.32
C ASN A 13 -20.73 -6.65 -3.62
N PRO A 14 -21.35 -5.98 -4.61
CA PRO A 14 -21.92 -6.66 -5.77
C PRO A 14 -20.84 -7.28 -6.67
N ASN A 15 -19.57 -6.96 -6.42
CA ASN A 15 -18.43 -7.49 -7.15
C ASN A 15 -17.94 -8.79 -6.50
N THR A 16 -17.43 -9.68 -7.34
CA THR A 16 -16.85 -10.97 -6.92
C THR A 16 -15.34 -10.95 -7.15
N ILE A 17 -14.58 -11.64 -6.30
CA ILE A 17 -13.13 -11.78 -6.50
C ILE A 17 -12.92 -12.67 -7.73
N GLY A 18 -12.18 -12.16 -8.70
CA GLY A 18 -11.77 -12.87 -9.90
C GLY A 18 -10.26 -13.04 -9.93
N GLU A 19 -9.81 -14.14 -10.53
CA GLU A 19 -8.39 -14.30 -10.85
C GLU A 19 -7.98 -13.26 -11.91
N SER A 20 -6.82 -12.64 -11.71
CA SER A 20 -6.26 -11.66 -12.65
C SER A 20 -4.76 -11.85 -12.76
N ALA A 21 -4.25 -11.77 -14.00
CA ALA A 21 -2.82 -11.77 -14.24
C ALA A 21 -2.27 -10.34 -14.10
N LEU A 22 -1.43 -10.12 -13.08
CA LEU A 22 -0.71 -8.87 -12.89
C LEU A 22 0.73 -9.03 -13.40
N SER A 23 1.11 -8.23 -14.39
CA SER A 23 2.49 -8.15 -14.89
C SER A 23 2.97 -6.71 -14.78
N VAL A 24 3.87 -6.45 -13.85
CA VAL A 24 4.44 -5.11 -13.59
C VAL A 24 5.95 -5.21 -13.63
N SER A 25 6.59 -4.25 -14.31
CA SER A 25 8.04 -4.08 -14.33
C SER A 25 8.40 -2.84 -13.54
N LEU A 26 9.27 -2.98 -12.54
CA LEU A 26 9.69 -1.88 -11.66
C LEU A 26 11.21 -1.65 -11.78
N PRO A 27 11.70 -0.40 -11.63
CA PRO A 27 13.11 -0.12 -11.49
C PRO A 27 13.68 -0.80 -10.25
N VAL A 28 14.76 -1.55 -10.41
CA VAL A 28 15.49 -2.15 -9.28
C VAL A 28 16.17 -1.08 -8.43
N THR A 29 16.53 0.04 -9.04
CA THR A 29 17.11 1.21 -8.37
C THR A 29 16.29 2.44 -8.76
N PRO A 30 15.18 2.72 -8.06
CA PRO A 30 14.37 3.90 -8.31
C PRO A 30 15.18 5.18 -8.06
N THR A 31 14.88 6.22 -8.82
CA THR A 31 15.51 7.54 -8.69
C THR A 31 14.45 8.58 -8.35
N ALA A 32 14.77 9.49 -7.43
CA ALA A 32 13.89 10.60 -7.09
C ALA A 32 13.56 11.44 -8.33
N GLY A 33 12.28 11.78 -8.50
CA GLY A 33 11.83 12.75 -9.50
C GLY A 33 12.21 14.17 -9.10
N ALA A 34 12.19 15.08 -10.08
CA ALA A 34 12.37 16.51 -9.80
C ALA A 34 11.21 17.10 -8.98
N THR A 35 10.02 16.52 -9.13
CA THR A 35 8.80 16.88 -8.40
C THR A 35 7.96 15.62 -8.17
N PRO A 36 7.24 15.52 -7.04
CA PRO A 36 6.25 14.47 -6.84
C PRO A 36 5.21 14.41 -7.97
N THR A 37 4.70 13.21 -8.25
CA THR A 37 3.63 13.01 -9.25
C THR A 37 2.38 12.42 -8.62
N CYS A 38 1.22 12.85 -9.12
CA CYS A 38 -0.07 12.42 -8.60
C CYS A 38 -0.30 10.92 -8.83
N LEU A 39 -0.97 10.29 -7.87
CA LEU A 39 -1.44 8.93 -7.97
C LEU A 39 -2.57 8.80 -8.99
N SER A 40 -2.61 7.66 -9.68
CA SER A 40 -3.83 7.23 -10.36
C SER A 40 -4.80 6.65 -9.34
N LYS A 41 -6.11 6.67 -9.60
CA LYS A 41 -7.11 6.02 -8.72
C LYS A 41 -7.08 4.49 -8.78
N GLY A 42 -6.44 3.92 -9.80
CA GLY A 42 -6.26 2.47 -9.94
C GLY A 42 -5.08 1.96 -9.11
N ALA A 43 -4.51 0.85 -9.57
CA ALA A 43 -3.33 0.28 -8.94
C ALA A 43 -2.13 1.23 -9.00
N ILE A 44 -1.48 1.42 -7.86
CA ILE A 44 -0.28 2.24 -7.66
C ILE A 44 0.89 1.46 -7.07
N GLY A 45 0.67 0.19 -6.74
CA GLY A 45 1.66 -0.68 -6.14
C GLY A 45 1.16 -2.11 -6.07
N VAL A 46 2.02 -2.98 -5.54
CA VAL A 46 1.71 -4.38 -5.30
C VAL A 46 2.38 -4.82 -4.00
N LEU A 47 1.64 -5.54 -3.15
CA LEU A 47 2.22 -6.16 -1.95
C LEU A 47 2.90 -7.48 -2.30
N ARG A 48 3.82 -7.94 -1.44
CA ARG A 48 4.56 -9.21 -1.62
C ARG A 48 3.65 -10.44 -1.63
N ASN A 49 2.41 -10.33 -1.15
CA ASN A 49 1.39 -11.39 -1.26
C ASN A 49 0.70 -11.42 -2.65
N GLY A 50 1.08 -10.54 -3.58
CA GLY A 50 0.57 -10.48 -4.95
C GLY A 50 -0.69 -9.62 -5.12
N VAL A 51 -1.24 -9.05 -4.05
CA VAL A 51 -2.44 -8.21 -4.11
C VAL A 51 -2.08 -6.78 -4.51
N ALA A 52 -2.91 -6.17 -5.37
CA ALA A 52 -2.73 -4.80 -5.82
C ALA A 52 -2.99 -3.79 -4.70
N LEU A 53 -2.23 -2.70 -4.69
CA LEU A 53 -2.51 -1.52 -3.89
C LEU A 53 -3.14 -0.46 -4.76
N PHE A 54 -4.32 0.01 -4.40
CA PHE A 54 -4.97 1.14 -5.06
C PHE A 54 -4.74 2.40 -4.24
N ALA A 55 -4.94 3.58 -4.84
CA ALA A 55 -4.82 4.84 -4.11
C ALA A 55 -5.72 4.85 -2.86
N PRO A 56 -5.35 5.56 -1.78
CA PRO A 56 -6.10 5.60 -0.51
C PRO A 56 -7.48 6.27 -0.62
N VAL A 57 -7.89 6.66 -1.83
CA VAL A 57 -9.15 7.34 -2.10
C VAL A 57 -10.01 6.55 -3.07
N ASP A 58 -11.33 6.64 -2.87
CA ASP A 58 -12.32 6.05 -3.77
C ASP A 58 -12.51 6.88 -5.06
N GLU A 59 -13.37 6.40 -5.96
CA GLU A 59 -13.70 7.10 -7.20
C GLU A 59 -14.31 8.51 -7.00
N ARG A 60 -14.82 8.81 -5.80
CA ARG A 60 -15.37 10.12 -5.42
C ARG A 60 -14.36 11.00 -4.67
N ASN A 61 -13.09 10.59 -4.59
CA ASN A 61 -12.01 11.26 -3.84
C ASN A 61 -12.28 11.32 -2.33
N ARG A 62 -12.96 10.33 -1.77
CA ARG A 62 -13.13 10.16 -0.31
C ARG A 62 -12.12 9.13 0.19
N ASP A 63 -11.80 9.17 1.48
CA ASP A 63 -11.01 8.12 2.12
C ASP A 63 -11.67 6.75 1.89
N ALA A 64 -11.02 5.88 1.10
CA ALA A 64 -11.59 4.60 0.73
C ALA A 64 -11.74 3.68 1.94
N VAL A 65 -10.75 3.66 2.84
CA VAL A 65 -10.76 2.82 4.06
C VAL A 65 -11.96 3.18 4.94
N ALA A 66 -12.31 4.46 5.01
CA ALA A 66 -13.44 4.93 5.81
C ALA A 66 -14.81 4.80 5.13
N TYR A 67 -14.87 4.72 3.80
CA TYR A 67 -16.12 4.81 3.03
C TYR A 67 -16.49 3.55 2.25
N GLU A 68 -15.60 2.59 2.12
CA GLU A 68 -15.82 1.33 1.41
C GLU A 68 -15.79 0.14 2.37
N THR A 69 -16.70 -0.82 2.17
CA THR A 69 -16.72 -2.01 3.00
C THR A 69 -15.59 -2.95 2.59
N GLN A 70 -14.70 -3.21 3.53
CA GLN A 70 -13.55 -4.09 3.37
C GLN A 70 -13.77 -5.40 4.12
N ASP A 71 -13.03 -6.43 3.72
CA ASP A 71 -13.05 -7.73 4.40
C ASP A 71 -12.13 -7.74 5.64
N GLN A 72 -12.02 -8.90 6.29
CA GLN A 72 -11.23 -9.05 7.53
C GLN A 72 -9.71 -8.84 7.38
N CYS A 73 -9.22 -8.69 6.15
CA CYS A 73 -7.83 -8.40 5.82
C CYS A 73 -7.76 -7.04 5.07
N ASP A 74 -8.72 -6.15 5.31
CA ASP A 74 -8.81 -4.78 4.81
C ASP A 74 -8.84 -4.65 3.28
N GLY A 75 -9.27 -5.69 2.56
CA GLY A 75 -9.35 -5.67 1.10
C GLY A 75 -10.75 -5.82 0.53
N HIS A 76 -10.92 -5.47 -0.75
CA HIS A 76 -12.18 -5.70 -1.46
C HIS A 76 -11.99 -5.75 -2.99
N PRO A 77 -12.94 -6.35 -3.74
CA PRO A 77 -12.91 -6.36 -5.20
C PRO A 77 -13.63 -5.15 -5.83
N GLN A 78 -13.09 -4.65 -6.94
CA GLN A 78 -13.80 -3.73 -7.85
C GLN A 78 -14.57 -4.49 -8.96
N GLN A 79 -15.23 -3.76 -9.87
CA GLN A 79 -16.22 -4.31 -10.82
C GLN A 79 -15.69 -5.38 -11.77
N THR A 80 -14.39 -5.38 -12.08
CA THR A 80 -13.73 -6.41 -12.90
C THR A 80 -13.11 -7.54 -12.08
N GLY A 81 -13.35 -7.56 -10.77
CA GLY A 81 -12.99 -8.64 -9.85
C GLY A 81 -11.60 -8.59 -9.24
N VAL A 82 -10.78 -7.60 -9.62
CA VAL A 82 -9.46 -7.36 -8.99
C VAL A 82 -9.66 -7.01 -7.52
N TYR A 83 -9.16 -7.89 -6.66
CA TYR A 83 -9.04 -7.68 -5.22
C TYR A 83 -7.85 -6.78 -4.92
N HIS A 84 -8.03 -5.79 -4.06
CA HIS A 84 -7.03 -4.77 -3.74
C HIS A 84 -7.20 -4.21 -2.32
N TYR A 85 -6.16 -3.52 -1.85
CA TYR A 85 -6.16 -2.77 -0.60
C TYR A 85 -6.08 -1.26 -0.87
N HIS A 86 -6.60 -0.47 0.06
CA HIS A 86 -6.46 0.99 0.10
C HIS A 86 -5.55 1.49 1.23
N ASP A 87 -4.95 0.56 1.98
CA ASP A 87 -3.97 0.78 3.03
C ASP A 87 -2.95 -0.39 3.07
N ILE A 88 -2.09 -0.41 4.10
CA ILE A 88 -1.34 -1.62 4.42
C ILE A 88 -2.18 -2.46 5.38
N PRO A 89 -2.75 -3.57 4.89
CA PRO A 89 -3.83 -4.26 5.58
C PRO A 89 -3.31 -4.87 6.88
N SER A 90 -4.18 -4.93 7.89
CA SER A 90 -3.91 -5.51 9.22
C SER A 90 -3.24 -6.87 9.16
N CYS A 91 -3.76 -7.78 8.36
CA CYS A 91 -3.19 -9.12 8.14
C CYS A 91 -1.71 -9.12 7.67
N VAL A 92 -1.26 -8.12 6.92
CA VAL A 92 0.14 -7.97 6.46
C VAL A 92 0.95 -7.13 7.46
N ARG A 93 0.39 -6.02 7.92
CA ARG A 93 1.02 -5.10 8.89
C ARG A 93 1.31 -5.79 10.22
N ASP A 94 0.38 -6.59 10.73
CA ASP A 94 0.48 -7.23 12.04
C ASP A 94 1.39 -8.46 11.98
N ALA A 95 1.50 -9.11 10.81
CA ALA A 95 2.51 -10.13 10.54
C ALA A 95 3.94 -9.53 10.42
N SER A 96 4.05 -8.23 10.13
CA SER A 96 5.31 -7.50 9.99
C SER A 96 5.82 -7.03 11.35
N THR A 97 6.48 -7.93 12.08
CA THR A 97 6.95 -7.71 13.47
C THR A 97 8.39 -7.21 13.58
N GLY A 98 9.15 -7.17 12.47
CA GLY A 98 10.50 -6.62 12.45
C GLY A 98 10.51 -5.09 12.58
N ALA A 99 11.67 -4.52 12.92
CA ALA A 99 11.87 -3.07 12.98
C ALA A 99 11.60 -2.38 11.62
N SER A 100 11.87 -3.08 10.53
CA SER A 100 11.57 -2.64 9.16
C SER A 100 11.30 -3.89 8.32
N THR A 101 10.10 -3.98 7.75
CA THR A 101 9.70 -5.09 6.88
C THR A 101 9.18 -4.53 5.57
N VAL A 102 9.84 -4.88 4.46
CA VAL A 102 9.36 -4.53 3.11
C VAL A 102 8.13 -5.38 2.79
N VAL A 103 6.96 -4.75 2.74
CA VAL A 103 5.67 -5.42 2.51
C VAL A 103 5.22 -5.38 1.05
N GLY A 104 5.81 -4.49 0.24
CA GLY A 104 5.46 -4.33 -1.17
C GLY A 104 6.35 -3.32 -1.88
N PHE A 105 5.95 -2.99 -3.10
CA PHE A 105 6.63 -2.01 -3.93
C PHE A 105 5.61 -1.10 -4.63
N ALA A 106 5.90 0.20 -4.64
CA ALA A 106 5.16 1.18 -5.39
C ALA A 106 5.54 1.13 -6.89
N TYR A 107 4.67 1.64 -7.75
CA TYR A 107 4.88 1.60 -9.20
C TYR A 107 5.97 2.55 -9.71
N ASP A 108 6.49 3.45 -8.85
CA ASP A 108 7.71 4.21 -9.13
C ASP A 108 9.00 3.47 -8.71
N GLY A 109 8.86 2.24 -8.21
CA GLY A 109 9.94 1.32 -7.85
C GLY A 109 10.39 1.37 -6.39
N TYR A 110 9.91 2.32 -5.60
CA TYR A 110 10.32 2.40 -4.19
C TYR A 110 9.65 1.32 -3.32
N PRO A 111 10.36 0.79 -2.31
CA PRO A 111 9.78 -0.13 -1.34
C PRO A 111 8.64 0.52 -0.55
N ILE A 112 7.71 -0.32 -0.10
CA ILE A 112 6.68 0.02 0.88
C ILE A 112 6.96 -0.79 2.12
N VAL A 113 7.04 -0.12 3.27
CA VAL A 113 7.65 -0.69 4.47
C VAL A 113 6.74 -0.52 5.68
N ALA A 114 6.54 -1.62 6.41
CA ALA A 114 6.04 -1.57 7.78
C ALA A 114 7.24 -1.37 8.72
N GLU A 115 7.48 -0.13 9.14
CA GLU A 115 8.51 0.21 10.11
C GLU A 115 7.91 0.30 11.50
N ARG A 116 8.68 -0.10 12.52
CA ARG A 116 8.27 -0.02 13.92
C ARG A 116 9.35 0.62 14.75
N SER A 117 8.95 1.56 15.61
CA SER A 117 9.81 2.12 16.65
C SER A 117 10.20 1.02 17.67
N ALA A 118 11.12 1.34 18.58
CA ALA A 118 11.45 0.44 19.69
C ALA A 118 10.25 0.08 20.58
N ASN A 119 9.21 0.92 20.59
CA ASN A 119 7.97 0.69 21.33
C ASN A 119 6.93 -0.11 20.52
N GLY A 120 7.22 -0.41 19.24
CA GLY A 120 6.32 -1.11 18.33
C GLY A 120 5.40 -0.21 17.51
N ASP A 121 5.47 1.11 17.72
CA ASP A 121 4.63 2.10 17.04
C ASP A 121 5.04 2.28 15.58
N LEU A 122 4.05 2.44 14.70
CA LEU A 122 4.26 2.86 13.31
C LEU A 122 4.62 4.36 13.26
N PRO A 123 5.25 4.83 12.16
CA PRO A 123 5.41 6.26 11.89
C PRO A 123 4.07 7.00 11.85
N THR A 124 4.09 8.28 12.21
CA THR A 124 2.96 9.22 12.06
C THR A 124 3.21 10.15 10.87
N ASN A 125 2.22 10.94 10.46
CA ASN A 125 2.39 11.94 9.41
C ASN A 125 3.46 12.98 9.75
N ALA A 126 3.75 13.21 11.03
CA ALA A 126 4.83 14.11 11.44
C ALA A 126 6.24 13.56 11.13
N ASP A 127 6.36 12.25 10.91
CA ASP A 127 7.63 11.57 10.62
C ASP A 127 7.91 11.42 9.11
N LEU A 128 6.95 11.79 8.26
CA LEU A 128 6.93 11.50 6.82
C LEU A 128 6.89 12.78 5.97
N ASP A 129 7.31 12.65 4.71
CA ASP A 129 7.20 13.72 3.71
C ASP A 129 5.79 13.84 3.12
N GLU A 130 5.59 14.76 2.17
CA GLU A 130 4.30 14.99 1.51
C GLU A 130 3.77 13.77 0.72
N CYS A 131 4.64 12.83 0.34
CA CYS A 131 4.27 11.59 -0.33
C CYS A 131 4.11 10.40 0.61
N HIS A 132 4.24 10.63 1.92
CA HIS A 132 4.19 9.62 2.98
C HIS A 132 5.34 8.62 2.93
N GLY A 133 6.49 9.08 2.44
CA GLY A 133 7.74 8.35 2.53
C GLY A 133 8.78 9.08 3.38
N ARG A 134 9.90 8.40 3.55
CA ARG A 134 11.11 8.95 4.20
C ARG A 134 12.34 8.17 3.75
N THR A 135 13.51 8.74 4.02
CA THR A 135 14.79 8.04 3.86
C THR A 135 15.27 7.54 5.23
N SER A 136 15.37 6.23 5.39
CA SER A 136 15.87 5.57 6.60
C SER A 136 16.55 4.24 6.23
N PRO A 137 17.28 3.60 7.16
CA PRO A 137 17.76 2.22 6.98
C PRO A 137 16.60 1.21 7.02
N ILE A 138 16.48 0.38 5.98
CA ILE A 138 15.48 -0.70 5.89
C ILE A 138 16.15 -2.04 5.62
N LEU A 139 15.50 -3.15 6.01
CA LEU A 139 15.93 -4.49 5.62
C LEU A 139 15.32 -4.86 4.27
N LEU A 140 16.11 -4.77 3.20
CA LEU A 140 15.71 -5.14 1.84
C LEU A 140 16.49 -6.38 1.41
N ASP A 141 15.77 -7.46 1.16
CA ASP A 141 16.32 -8.74 0.66
C ASP A 141 17.53 -9.27 1.45
N GLY A 142 17.50 -9.05 2.78
CA GLY A 142 18.51 -9.51 3.72
C GLY A 142 19.65 -8.52 3.98
N GLU A 143 19.68 -7.39 3.29
CA GLU A 143 20.67 -6.33 3.48
C GLU A 143 20.04 -5.07 4.07
N VAL A 144 20.77 -4.39 4.96
CA VAL A 144 20.34 -3.09 5.48
C VAL A 144 20.78 -2.02 4.49
N VAL A 145 19.82 -1.35 3.87
CA VAL A 145 20.06 -0.27 2.90
C VAL A 145 19.41 1.02 3.38
N THR A 146 20.11 2.14 3.30
CA THR A 146 19.52 3.46 3.52
C THR A 146 18.93 3.96 2.21
N THR A 147 17.61 3.99 2.11
CA THR A 147 16.91 4.36 0.89
C THR A 147 15.58 5.05 1.20
N TYR A 148 15.08 5.83 0.24
CA TYR A 148 13.72 6.31 0.30
C TYR A 148 12.74 5.14 0.19
N HIS A 149 11.66 5.19 0.96
CA HIS A 149 10.58 4.22 0.94
C HIS A 149 9.30 4.84 1.49
N TYR A 150 8.16 4.29 1.09
CA TYR A 150 6.86 4.64 1.65
C TYR A 150 6.62 3.89 2.95
N SER A 151 6.01 4.55 3.92
CA SER A 151 5.80 3.99 5.26
C SER A 151 4.34 3.65 5.50
N ALA A 152 4.09 2.43 5.97
CA ALA A 152 2.79 2.08 6.54
C ALA A 152 2.52 2.94 7.79
N THR A 153 1.33 3.54 7.87
CA THR A 153 0.88 4.33 9.02
C THR A 153 -0.63 4.15 9.24
N TYR A 154 -1.12 4.51 10.42
CA TYR A 154 -2.55 4.55 10.75
C TYR A 154 -3.21 5.86 10.32
N GLU A 155 -2.44 6.85 9.90
CA GLU A 155 -2.94 8.18 9.54
C GLU A 155 -3.08 8.30 8.02
N PHE A 156 -4.24 8.75 7.54
CA PHE A 156 -4.48 8.97 6.10
C PHE A 156 -3.34 9.82 5.48
N PRO A 157 -2.87 9.52 4.25
CA PRO A 157 -3.20 8.42 3.32
C PRO A 157 -2.75 6.98 3.64
N TYR A 158 -2.35 6.65 4.87
CA TYR A 158 -1.96 5.31 5.35
C TYR A 158 -0.66 4.73 4.77
N PHE A 159 -0.23 5.14 3.57
CA PHE A 159 0.99 4.64 2.92
C PHE A 159 1.55 5.59 1.84
N ILE A 160 0.91 5.73 0.68
CA ILE A 160 1.43 6.54 -0.45
C ILE A 160 0.48 7.71 -0.69
N GLY A 161 1.00 8.94 -0.60
CA GLY A 161 0.29 10.17 -0.96
C GLY A 161 0.57 10.65 -2.40
N CYS A 162 1.78 10.42 -2.89
CA CYS A 162 2.22 10.71 -4.25
C CYS A 162 3.41 9.82 -4.62
N PHE A 163 3.77 9.76 -5.90
CA PHE A 163 5.01 9.12 -6.30
C PHE A 163 6.19 10.09 -6.19
N HIS A 164 7.19 9.71 -5.39
CA HIS A 164 8.49 10.34 -5.22
C HIS A 164 9.44 10.03 -6.38
N GLY A 165 9.34 8.84 -6.96
CA GLY A 165 10.21 8.38 -8.04
C GLY A 165 9.87 8.95 -9.41
N THR A 166 10.84 8.87 -10.31
CA THR A 166 10.60 9.11 -11.73
C THR A 166 9.62 8.08 -12.28
N LYS A 167 8.61 8.55 -13.04
CA LYS A 167 7.66 7.67 -13.71
C LYS A 167 8.38 6.59 -14.52
N VAL A 168 8.07 5.33 -14.25
CA VAL A 168 8.51 4.20 -15.05
C VAL A 168 7.78 4.29 -16.41
N ALA A 169 8.55 4.34 -17.48
CA ALA A 169 8.04 4.46 -18.86
C ALA A 169 7.36 3.16 -19.32
#